data_AF-A0A843RJU2-F1
#
_entry.id   AF-A0A843RJU2-F1
#
_cell.length_a   1.000
_cell.length_b   1.000
_cell.length_c   1.000
_cell.angle_alpha   90.00
_cell.angle_beta   90.00
_cell.angle_gamma   90.00
#
_symmetry.space_group_name_H-M   'P 1'
#
loop_
_entity.id
_entity.type
_entity.pdbx_description
1 polymer ?
#
loop_
_entity_poly.entity_id
_entity_poly.type
_entity_poly.pdbx_seq_one_letter_code
_entity_poly.pdbx_strand_id
1 'polypeptide(L)'
;MLVASGVAILVALTRGDRIVLSLAGAREVTPEEAPQLHNIVEEMALAAGLPKPRVAVIETPALNAFATGLKPERAAIAVTRGLMENLTRSELQGVVGHEMSHIGNNDILYATAVGVLVGLIVLVSDAALRSLRYAGH
;
A
#
# COMPACT_ATOMS: atom_id res chain seq x y z
N MET A 1 7.80 8.05 -24.80
CA MET A 1 7.78 8.30 -23.34
C MET A 1 6.36 8.46 -22.80
N LEU A 2 5.55 9.40 -23.31
CA LEU A 2 4.18 9.63 -22.78
C LEU A 2 3.26 8.39 -22.81
N VAL A 3 3.27 7.60 -23.88
CA VAL A 3 2.49 6.35 -23.97
C VAL A 3 2.95 5.33 -22.90
N ALA A 4 4.27 5.17 -22.72
CA ALA A 4 4.82 4.29 -21.69
C ALA A 4 4.47 4.77 -20.27
N SER A 5 4.51 6.09 -20.03
CA SER A 5 4.08 6.70 -18.77
C SER A 5 2.59 6.50 -18.51
N GLY A 6 1.73 6.63 -19.53
CA GLY A 6 0.29 6.38 -19.42
C GLY A 6 -0.03 4.92 -19.06
N VAL A 7 0.67 3.97 -19.69
CA VAL A 7 0.54 2.54 -19.35
C VAL A 7 1.01 2.27 -17.92
N ALA A 8 2.15 2.84 -17.50
CA ALA A 8 2.66 2.68 -16.14
C ALA A 8 1.68 3.21 -15.07
N ILE A 9 1.04 4.37 -15.32
CA ILE A 9 0.00 4.92 -14.45
C ILE A 9 -1.19 3.96 -14.35
N LEU A 10 -1.67 3.43 -15.47
CA LEU A 10 -2.80 2.50 -15.48
C LEU A 10 -2.49 1.20 -14.71
N VAL A 11 -1.26 0.68 -14.85
CA VAL A 11 -0.82 -0.50 -14.09
C VAL A 11 -0.74 -0.17 -12.60
N ALA A 12 -0.17 0.97 -12.21
CA ALA A 12 -0.10 1.40 -10.82
C ALA A 12 -1.49 1.54 -10.18
N LEU A 13 -2.46 2.09 -10.91
CA LEU A 13 -3.83 2.28 -10.44
C LEU A 13 -4.65 0.98 -10.34
N THR A 14 -4.27 -0.08 -11.05
CA THR A 14 -5.07 -1.33 -11.09
C THR A 14 -4.43 -2.47 -10.30
N ARG A 15 -3.10 -2.47 -10.18
CA ARG A 15 -2.29 -3.55 -9.57
C ARG A 15 -1.26 -3.03 -8.57
N GLY A 16 -1.32 -1.76 -8.19
CA GLY A 16 -0.35 -1.14 -7.28
C GLY A 16 -0.20 -1.89 -5.96
N ASP A 17 -1.31 -2.39 -5.39
CA ASP A 17 -1.32 -3.18 -4.15
C ASP A 17 -0.43 -4.43 -4.25
N ARG A 18 -0.60 -5.22 -5.30
CA ARG A 18 0.20 -6.44 -5.52
C ARG A 18 1.66 -6.13 -5.82
N ILE A 19 1.92 -5.04 -6.52
CA ILE A 19 3.28 -4.57 -6.81
C ILE A 19 3.98 -4.17 -5.52
N VAL A 20 3.33 -3.37 -4.67
CA VAL A 20 3.89 -2.94 -3.38
C VAL A 20 4.18 -4.13 -2.47
N LEU A 21 3.23 -5.06 -2.34
CA LEU A 21 3.44 -6.29 -1.57
C LEU A 21 4.62 -7.11 -2.10
N SER A 22 4.68 -7.31 -3.42
CA SER A 22 5.77 -8.06 -4.05
C SER A 22 7.13 -7.39 -3.88
N LEU A 23 7.20 -6.06 -3.99
CA LEU A 23 8.44 -5.29 -3.80
C LEU A 23 8.91 -5.32 -2.34
N ALA A 24 7.96 -5.33 -1.39
CA ALA A 24 8.25 -5.45 0.03
C ALA A 24 8.64 -6.89 0.45
N GLY A 25 8.54 -7.87 -0.44
CA GLY A 25 8.74 -9.28 -0.10
C GLY A 25 7.66 -9.82 0.84
N ALA A 26 6.46 -9.24 0.83
CA ALA A 26 5.35 -9.66 1.66
C ALA A 26 4.71 -10.94 1.10
N ARG A 27 4.56 -11.96 1.96
CA ARG A 27 3.87 -13.20 1.63
C ARG A 27 2.49 -13.18 2.27
N GLU A 28 1.43 -13.33 1.47
CA GLU A 28 0.09 -13.56 2.02
C GLU A 28 0.10 -14.87 2.84
N VAL A 29 -0.43 -14.81 4.06
CA VAL A 29 -0.46 -15.94 4.99
C VAL A 29 -1.89 -16.40 5.22
N THR A 30 -2.05 -17.67 5.60
CA THR A 30 -3.37 -18.22 5.97
C THR A 30 -3.64 -18.06 7.47
N PRO A 31 -4.91 -18.17 7.91
CA PRO A 31 -5.26 -18.16 9.33
C PRO A 31 -4.54 -19.24 10.15
N GLU A 32 -4.17 -20.36 9.53
CA GLU A 32 -3.42 -21.44 10.18
C GLU A 32 -1.94 -21.06 10.37
N GLU A 33 -1.35 -20.31 9.44
CA GLU A 33 0.05 -19.88 9.49
C GLU A 33 0.29 -18.73 10.47
N ALA A 34 -0.68 -17.81 10.60
CA ALA A 34 -0.58 -16.66 11.49
C ALA A 34 -1.91 -16.35 12.21
N PRO A 35 -2.40 -17.26 13.08
CA PRO A 35 -3.75 -17.16 13.67
C PRO A 35 -3.94 -15.88 14.50
N GLN A 36 -2.95 -15.51 15.31
CA GLN A 36 -3.02 -14.31 16.13
C GLN A 36 -3.16 -13.04 15.27
N LEU A 37 -2.38 -12.92 14.20
CA LEU A 37 -2.43 -11.76 13.31
C LEU A 37 -3.77 -11.70 12.57
N HIS A 38 -4.27 -12.84 12.08
CA HIS A 38 -5.58 -12.92 11.43
C HIS A 38 -6.72 -12.51 12.37
N ASN A 39 -6.67 -12.91 13.64
CA ASN A 39 -7.67 -12.52 14.65
C ASN A 39 -7.63 -11.01 14.90
N ILE A 40 -6.44 -10.44 15.09
CA ILE A 40 -6.28 -8.99 15.30
C ILE A 40 -6.82 -8.20 14.10
N VAL A 41 -6.45 -8.57 12.87
CA VAL A 41 -6.91 -7.89 11.65
C VAL A 41 -8.42 -7.99 11.52
N GLU A 42 -9.01 -9.13 11.85
CA GLU A 42 -10.47 -9.33 11.83
C GLU A 42 -11.19 -8.49 12.88
N GLU A 43 -10.70 -8.47 14.12
CA GLU A 43 -11.23 -7.63 15.20
C GLU A 43 -11.20 -6.15 14.81
N MET A 44 -10.10 -5.68 14.22
CA MET A 44 -9.97 -4.29 13.78
C MET A 44 -10.84 -3.97 12.56
N ALA A 45 -11.00 -4.91 11.62
CA ALA A 45 -11.91 -4.74 10.49
C ALA A 45 -13.37 -4.65 10.96
N LEU A 46 -13.77 -5.51 11.89
CA LEU A 46 -15.10 -5.48 12.50
C LEU A 46 -15.34 -4.17 13.26
N ALA A 47 -14.38 -3.75 14.08
CA ALA A 47 -14.49 -2.49 14.84
C ALA A 47 -14.58 -1.27 13.93
N ALA A 48 -13.88 -1.27 12.79
CA ALA A 48 -13.92 -0.20 11.79
C ALA A 48 -15.13 -0.28 10.83
N GLY A 49 -15.91 -1.36 10.85
CA GLY A 49 -16.99 -1.59 9.89
C GLY A 49 -16.48 -1.79 8.45
N LEU A 50 -15.29 -2.34 8.28
CA LEU A 50 -14.63 -2.54 6.98
C LEU A 50 -14.56 -4.02 6.61
N PRO A 51 -14.48 -4.37 5.32
CA PRO A 51 -14.16 -5.74 4.91
C PRO A 51 -12.77 -6.13 5.41
N LYS A 52 -12.61 -7.39 5.84
CA LYS A 52 -11.32 -7.92 6.32
C LYS A 52 -10.25 -7.82 5.21
N PRO A 53 -9.18 -7.04 5.41
CA PRO A 53 -8.07 -6.98 4.44
C PRO A 53 -7.33 -8.32 4.35
N ARG A 54 -6.62 -8.52 3.24
CA ARG A 54 -5.66 -9.63 3.14
C ARG A 54 -4.54 -9.44 4.16
N VAL A 55 -4.05 -10.54 4.70
CA VAL A 55 -3.00 -10.53 5.72
C VAL A 55 -1.73 -11.06 5.09
N ALA A 56 -0.65 -10.28 5.21
CA ALA A 56 0.65 -10.68 4.72
C ALA A 56 1.73 -10.52 5.81
N VAL A 57 2.74 -11.37 5.73
CA VAL A 57 3.91 -11.32 6.61
C VAL A 57 5.16 -11.10 5.79
N ILE A 58 6.04 -10.23 6.29
CA ILE A 58 7.37 -9.99 5.73
C ILE A 58 8.40 -10.61 6.69
N GLU A 59 9.18 -11.55 6.19
CA GLU A 59 10.21 -12.24 6.99
C GLU A 59 11.46 -11.37 7.16
N THR A 60 11.38 -10.40 8.07
CA THR A 60 12.45 -9.46 8.42
C THR A 60 12.39 -9.09 9.91
N PRO A 61 13.53 -8.87 10.58
CA PRO A 61 13.57 -8.43 11.98
C PRO A 61 13.24 -6.94 12.16
N ALA A 62 13.07 -6.18 11.07
CA ALA A 62 12.66 -4.78 11.16
C ALA A 62 11.31 -4.65 11.87
N LEU A 63 11.10 -3.52 12.56
CA LEU A 63 9.82 -3.22 13.23
C LEU A 63 8.98 -2.35 12.31
N ASN A 64 8.22 -2.98 11.42
CA ASN A 64 7.34 -2.25 10.49
C ASN A 64 6.01 -2.98 10.21
N ALA A 65 4.99 -2.20 9.87
CA ALA A 65 3.72 -2.64 9.32
C ALA A 65 3.22 -1.57 8.34
N PHE A 66 2.46 -1.96 7.33
CA PHE A 66 1.80 -1.00 6.46
C PHE A 66 0.52 -1.57 5.85
N ALA A 67 -0.42 -0.68 5.56
CA ALA A 67 -1.57 -0.96 4.71
C ALA A 67 -1.31 -0.61 3.23
N THR A 68 -1.91 -1.37 2.32
CA THR A 68 -1.97 -1.03 0.90
C THR A 68 -3.32 -1.42 0.30
N GLY A 69 -3.64 -0.85 -0.86
CA GLY A 69 -4.92 -1.02 -1.54
C GLY A 69 -5.65 0.30 -1.75
N LEU A 70 -6.11 0.54 -2.98
CA LEU A 70 -6.85 1.75 -3.34
C LEU A 70 -8.33 1.71 -2.96
N LYS A 71 -8.82 0.53 -2.56
CA LYS A 71 -10.19 0.32 -2.08
C LYS A 71 -10.17 -0.66 -0.92
N PRO A 72 -11.04 -0.49 0.10
CA PRO A 72 -11.12 -1.40 1.23
C PRO A 72 -11.28 -2.87 0.83
N GLU A 73 -12.07 -3.16 -0.21
CA GLU A 73 -12.34 -4.55 -0.63
C GLU A 73 -11.12 -5.26 -1.23
N ARG A 74 -10.09 -4.49 -1.62
CA ARG A 74 -8.85 -5.01 -2.19
C ARG A 74 -7.64 -4.74 -1.30
N ALA A 75 -7.87 -4.26 -0.08
CA ALA A 75 -6.81 -3.88 0.82
C ALA A 75 -6.01 -5.08 1.34
N ALA A 76 -4.79 -4.81 1.78
CA ALA A 76 -3.93 -5.76 2.46
C ALA A 76 -3.16 -5.04 3.58
N ILE A 77 -2.96 -5.74 4.69
CA ILE A 77 -2.09 -5.31 5.78
C ILE A 77 -0.90 -6.26 5.80
N ALA A 78 0.30 -5.70 5.68
CA ALA A 78 1.55 -6.42 5.80
C ALA A 78 2.21 -6.08 7.13
N VAL A 79 2.61 -7.11 7.88
CA VAL A 79 3.33 -6.96 9.16
C VAL A 79 4.65 -7.72 9.08
N THR A 80 5.71 -7.13 9.61
CA THR A 80 7.02 -7.79 9.68
C THR A 80 7.08 -8.82 10.81
N ARG A 81 7.87 -9.88 10.61
CA ARG A 81 8.16 -10.90 11.63
C ARG A 81 8.70 -10.27 12.91
N GLY A 82 9.63 -9.32 12.79
CA GLY A 82 10.19 -8.57 13.92
C GLY A 82 9.11 -7.90 14.75
N LEU A 83 8.14 -7.24 14.13
CA LEU A 83 7.05 -6.57 14.86
C LEU A 83 6.13 -7.58 15.56
N MET A 84 5.85 -8.73 14.94
CA MET A 84 5.06 -9.81 15.56
C MET A 84 5.73 -10.45 16.78
N GLU A 85 7.07 -10.53 16.79
CA GLU A 85 7.84 -11.16 17.87
C GLU A 85 8.14 -10.20 19.03
N ASN A 86 8.21 -8.88 18.75
CA ASN A 86 8.61 -7.89 19.73
C ASN A 86 7.45 -7.15 20.40
N LEU A 87 6.24 -7.19 19.83
CA LEU A 87 5.07 -6.55 20.42
C LEU A 87 4.15 -7.56 21.09
N THR A 88 3.53 -7.12 22.19
CA THR A 88 2.40 -7.84 22.77
C THR A 88 1.20 -7.80 21.83
N ARG A 89 0.24 -8.71 22.05
CA ARG A 89 -1.00 -8.77 21.25
C ARG A 89 -1.72 -7.41 21.21
N SER A 90 -1.82 -6.71 22.34
CA SER A 90 -2.52 -5.43 22.44
C SER A 90 -1.79 -4.30 21.72
N GLU A 91 -0.46 -4.27 21.78
CA GLU A 91 0.35 -3.28 21.05
C GLU A 91 0.27 -3.52 19.55
N LEU A 92 0.38 -4.79 19.12
CA LEU A 92 0.19 -5.17 17.72
C LEU A 92 -1.21 -4.80 17.21
N GLN A 93 -2.24 -4.97 18.05
CA GLN A 93 -3.60 -4.54 17.75
C GLN A 93 -3.71 -3.01 17.61
N GLY A 94 -2.98 -2.24 18.43
CA GLY A 94 -2.87 -0.79 18.26
C GLY A 94 -2.25 -0.38 16.92
N VAL A 95 -1.15 -1.04 16.53
CA VAL A 95 -0.49 -0.80 15.22
C VAL A 95 -1.41 -1.19 14.06
N VAL A 96 -2.01 -2.38 14.10
CA VAL A 96 -2.95 -2.82 13.06
C VAL A 96 -4.19 -1.92 13.00
N GLY A 97 -4.68 -1.44 14.14
CA GLY A 97 -5.77 -0.47 14.20
C GLY A 97 -5.42 0.86 13.54
N HIS A 98 -4.20 1.36 13.76
CA HIS A 98 -3.66 2.54 13.05
C HIS A 98 -3.64 2.31 11.54
N GLU A 99 -3.07 1.20 11.07
CA GLU A 99 -3.02 0.87 9.64
C GLU A 99 -4.41 0.66 9.02
N MET A 100 -5.36 0.09 9.78
CA MET A 100 -6.75 -0.04 9.36
C MET A 100 -7.41 1.33 9.14
N SER A 101 -7.07 2.33 9.96
CA SER A 101 -7.61 3.68 9.79
C SER A 101 -7.20 4.31 8.45
N HIS A 102 -5.99 4.03 7.95
CA HIS A 102 -5.56 4.47 6.62
C HIS A 102 -6.38 3.83 5.50
N ILE A 103 -6.80 2.57 5.66
CA ILE A 103 -7.71 1.91 4.72
C ILE A 103 -9.09 2.57 4.77
N GLY A 104 -9.64 2.77 5.97
CA GLY A 104 -10.96 3.39 6.16
C GLY A 104 -11.04 4.82 5.62
N ASN A 105 -9.97 5.60 5.80
CA ASN A 105 -9.89 6.98 5.33
C ASN A 105 -9.51 7.13 3.86
N ASN A 106 -9.22 6.03 3.15
CA ASN A 106 -8.75 6.03 1.77
C ASN A 106 -7.44 6.80 1.54
N ASP A 107 -6.56 6.88 2.56
CA ASP A 107 -5.33 7.66 2.51
C ASP A 107 -4.40 7.19 1.36
N ILE A 108 -4.34 5.88 1.12
CA ILE A 108 -3.54 5.28 0.05
C ILE A 108 -4.05 5.72 -1.33
N LEU A 109 -5.37 5.83 -1.52
CA LEU A 109 -5.96 6.31 -2.76
C LEU A 109 -5.61 7.78 -2.98
N TYR A 110 -5.75 8.61 -1.94
CA TYR A 110 -5.42 10.04 -2.03
C TYR A 110 -3.93 10.26 -2.32
N ALA A 111 -3.04 9.59 -1.59
CA ALA A 111 -1.60 9.69 -1.81
C ALA A 111 -1.22 9.24 -3.23
N THR A 112 -1.80 8.13 -3.71
CA THR A 112 -1.56 7.64 -5.07
C THR A 112 -2.06 8.63 -6.12
N ALA A 113 -3.26 9.19 -5.94
CA ALA A 113 -3.83 10.16 -6.87
C ALA A 113 -2.98 11.45 -6.95
N VAL A 114 -2.56 11.97 -5.80
CA VAL A 114 -1.65 13.13 -5.73
C VAL A 114 -0.31 12.82 -6.41
N GLY A 115 0.27 11.65 -6.15
CA GLY A 115 1.52 11.22 -6.80
C GLY A 115 1.41 11.13 -8.31
N VAL A 116 0.32 10.56 -8.84
CA VAL A 116 0.04 10.50 -10.28
C VAL A 116 -0.10 11.90 -10.87
N LEU A 117 -0.83 12.80 -10.21
CA LEU A 117 -1.02 14.17 -10.67
C LEU A 117 0.30 14.95 -10.75
N VAL A 118 1.10 14.90 -9.68
CA VAL A 118 2.43 15.55 -9.65
C VAL A 118 3.34 14.95 -10.73
N GLY A 119 3.35 13.63 -10.87
CA GLY A 119 4.12 12.96 -11.93
C GLY A 119 3.71 13.40 -13.33
N LEU A 120 2.41 13.57 -13.58
CA LEU A 120 1.91 14.08 -14.86
C LEU A 120 2.36 15.51 -15.13
N ILE A 121 2.29 16.40 -14.13
CA ILE A 121 2.76 17.79 -14.25
C ILE A 121 4.25 17.81 -14.65
N VAL A 122 5.09 17.03 -13.95
CA VAL A 122 6.53 16.95 -14.26
C VAL A 122 6.78 16.48 -15.69
N LEU A 123 6.05 15.45 -16.15
CA LEU A 123 6.20 14.93 -17.53
C LEU A 123 5.78 15.96 -18.59
N VAL A 124 4.69 16.70 -18.36
CA VAL A 124 4.22 17.74 -19.28
C VAL A 124 5.21 18.92 -19.30
N SER A 125 5.69 19.36 -18.14
CA SER A 125 6.68 20.43 -18.04
C SER A 125 8.01 20.07 -18.72
N ASP A 126 8.52 18.86 -18.49
CA ASP A 126 9.75 18.38 -19.15
C ASP A 126 9.58 18.30 -20.68
N ALA A 127 8.44 17.78 -21.16
CA ALA A 127 8.14 17.75 -22.59
C ALA A 127 8.07 19.15 -23.21
N ALA A 128 7.40 20.10 -22.54
CA ALA A 128 7.31 21.49 -23.00
C ALA A 128 8.68 22.17 -23.07
N LEU A 129 9.49 22.04 -22.01
CA LEU A 129 10.84 22.61 -21.95
C LEU A 129 11.77 22.03 -23.01
N ARG A 130 11.68 20.71 -23.28
CA ARG A 130 12.45 20.08 -24.36
C ARG A 130 12.02 20.62 -25.73
N SER A 131 10.72 20.69 -26.01
CA SER A 131 10.21 21.22 -27.27
C SER A 131 10.68 22.66 -27.54
N LEU A 132 10.69 23.52 -26.52
CA LEU A 132 11.20 24.90 -26.64
C LEU A 132 12.71 24.96 -26.93
N ARG A 133 13.51 24.05 -26.35
CA ARG A 133 14.96 23.97 -26.61
C ARG A 133 15.26 23.51 -28.05
N TYR A 134 14.48 22.58 -28.60
CA TYR A 134 14.66 22.11 -29.98
C TYR A 134 14.08 23.07 -31.03
N ALA A 135 13.08 23.87 -30.68
CA ALA A 135 12.49 24.88 -31.59
C ALA A 135 13.34 26.16 -31.73
N GLY A 136 14.34 26.35 -30.86
CA GLY A 136 15.27 27.49 -30.90
C GLY A 136 16.53 27.27 -31.74
N HIS A 137 16.59 26.18 -32.52
CA HIS A 137 17.65 25.87 -33.47
C HIS A 137 17.10 25.81 -34.89
#